data_AF-A0A7W5TFB9-F1
#
_entry.id   AF-A0A7W5TFB9-F1
#
_cell.length_a   1.000
_cell.length_b   1.000
_cell.length_c   1.000
_cell.angle_alpha   90.00
_cell.angle_beta   90.00
_cell.angle_gamma   90.00
#
_symmetry.space_group_name_H-M   'P 1'
#
loop_
_entity.id
_entity.type
_entity.pdbx_description
1 polymer ?
#
loop_
_entity_poly.entity_id
_entity_poly.type
_entity_poly.pdbx_seq_one_letter_code
_entity_poly.pdbx_strand_id
1 'polypeptide(L)'
;MAKAIEFKPIRTLAIALSAALLFSGAAKWPALPNSGFLTGRGAAPEDVDNGTAIFATGQDGEGYGKPLDIRIPQYGYFRQENKYVIILQAEKYDGQSIIGAETFDGKKVVGLLDEFDLLGVHAK
;
A
#
# COMPACT_ATOMS: atom_id res chain seq x y z
N MET A 1 36.46 61.62 -14.13
CA MET A 1 35.35 61.15 -14.99
C MET A 1 35.65 59.69 -15.35
N ALA A 2 35.04 58.75 -14.61
CA ALA A 2 34.06 57.76 -15.11
C ALA A 2 34.60 56.86 -16.24
N LYS A 3 35.23 55.71 -15.92
CA LYS A 3 34.67 54.35 -15.75
C LYS A 3 34.45 53.62 -17.08
N ALA A 4 35.21 52.56 -17.31
CA ALA A 4 34.79 51.40 -18.09
C ALA A 4 35.05 50.16 -17.23
N ILE A 5 33.99 49.63 -16.62
CA ILE A 5 34.01 48.29 -16.03
C ILE A 5 33.79 47.33 -17.19
N GLU A 6 34.73 46.42 -17.37
CA GLU A 6 34.68 45.34 -18.34
C GLU A 6 33.51 44.39 -18.02
N PHE A 7 32.66 44.15 -19.02
CA PHE A 7 31.47 43.31 -18.91
C PHE A 7 31.85 41.83 -18.91
N LYS A 8 31.43 41.12 -17.86
CA LYS A 8 31.60 39.69 -17.63
C LYS A 8 30.80 38.88 -18.68
N PRO A 9 31.38 37.86 -19.36
CA PRO A 9 30.65 37.10 -20.35
C PRO A 9 29.58 36.18 -19.74
N ILE A 10 28.54 36.00 -20.55
CA ILE A 10 27.20 35.51 -20.24
C ILE A 10 27.17 33.99 -20.02
N ARG A 11 26.21 33.59 -19.16
CA ARG A 11 25.74 32.24 -18.83
C ARG A 11 25.69 31.30 -20.04
N THR A 12 26.26 30.10 -19.91
CA THR A 12 25.82 28.94 -20.69
C THR A 12 25.50 27.80 -19.74
N LEU A 13 24.21 27.53 -19.59
CA LEU A 13 23.64 26.35 -18.96
C LEU A 13 23.52 25.29 -20.06
N ALA A 14 24.26 24.20 -19.96
CA ALA A 14 24.03 23.00 -20.76
C ALA A 14 23.68 21.86 -19.82
N ILE A 15 22.39 21.72 -19.55
CA ILE A 15 21.81 20.53 -18.90
C ILE A 15 21.77 19.44 -19.98
N ALA A 16 22.76 18.55 -19.99
CA ALA A 16 22.63 17.29 -20.72
C ALA A 16 21.86 16.32 -19.83
N LEU A 17 20.54 16.33 -19.99
CA LEU A 17 19.62 15.36 -19.39
C LEU A 17 19.81 14.03 -20.12
N SER A 18 20.47 13.07 -19.49
CA SER A 18 20.50 11.68 -19.97
C SER A 18 20.47 10.74 -18.79
N ALA A 19 19.33 10.71 -18.11
CA ALA A 19 18.96 9.59 -17.25
C ALA A 19 18.07 8.64 -18.05
N ALA A 20 18.67 7.96 -19.04
CA ALA A 20 18.06 6.75 -19.59
C ALA A 20 18.32 5.60 -18.61
N LEU A 21 17.62 5.60 -17.47
CA LEU A 21 17.51 4.41 -16.64
C LEU A 21 16.49 3.48 -17.31
N LEU A 22 17.01 2.56 -18.11
CA LEU A 22 16.29 1.42 -18.62
C LEU A 22 15.81 0.58 -17.43
N PHE A 23 14.56 0.77 -16.99
CA PHE A 23 13.88 -0.18 -16.13
C PHE A 23 13.49 -1.40 -16.98
N SER A 24 14.46 -2.29 -17.22
CA SER A 24 14.20 -3.66 -17.65
C SER A 24 14.62 -4.60 -16.54
N GLY A 25 13.86 -4.57 -15.45
CA GLY A 25 13.78 -5.67 -14.50
C GLY A 25 12.32 -6.07 -14.46
N ALA A 26 11.99 -7.35 -14.63
CA ALA A 26 10.67 -7.84 -14.25
C ALA A 26 10.41 -7.33 -12.82
N ALA A 27 9.37 -6.52 -12.64
CA ALA A 27 9.09 -5.88 -11.37
C ALA A 27 8.87 -6.99 -10.32
N LYS A 28 9.89 -7.24 -9.50
CA LYS A 28 9.82 -8.22 -8.42
C LYS A 28 8.72 -7.75 -7.47
N TRP A 29 7.87 -8.66 -7.03
CA TRP A 29 6.85 -8.32 -6.05
C TRP A 29 7.49 -7.73 -4.79
N PRO A 30 6.85 -6.72 -4.17
CA PRO A 30 7.35 -6.11 -2.94
C PRO A 30 7.41 -7.15 -1.81
N ALA A 31 8.32 -6.96 -0.86
CA ALA A 31 8.38 -7.81 0.32
C ALA A 31 7.11 -7.65 1.17
N LEU A 32 6.66 -8.74 1.79
CA LEU A 32 5.59 -8.66 2.77
C LEU A 32 6.06 -7.87 4.00
N PRO A 33 5.24 -6.95 4.53
CA PRO A 33 5.62 -6.16 5.70
C PRO A 33 5.71 -7.04 6.95
N ASN A 34 6.44 -6.57 7.96
CA ASN A 34 6.54 -7.20 9.27
C ASN A 34 5.85 -6.40 10.38
N SER A 35 5.26 -5.26 10.03
CA SER A 35 4.53 -4.33 10.89
C SER A 35 3.46 -3.59 10.08
N GLY A 36 2.63 -2.76 10.73
CA GLY A 36 1.55 -2.02 10.05
C GLY A 36 0.31 -2.87 9.73
N PHE A 37 0.15 -3.99 10.43
CA PHE A 37 -1.05 -4.83 10.38
C PHE A 37 -1.33 -5.40 11.77
N LEU A 38 -2.56 -5.81 11.99
CA LEU A 38 -3.03 -6.35 13.27
C LEU A 38 -3.53 -7.80 13.10
N THR A 39 -3.31 -8.62 14.12
CA THR A 39 -3.81 -10.01 14.17
C THR A 39 -4.45 -10.29 15.53
N GLY A 40 -5.35 -11.26 15.57
CA GLY A 40 -5.92 -11.78 16.83
C GLY A 40 -7.09 -11.01 17.44
N ARG A 41 -7.43 -9.82 16.92
CA ARG A 41 -8.66 -9.08 17.26
C ARG A 41 -9.16 -8.29 16.04
N GLY A 42 -10.39 -7.79 16.10
CA GLY A 42 -10.87 -6.80 15.15
C GLY A 42 -10.22 -5.44 15.36
N ALA A 43 -10.12 -4.67 14.29
CA ALA A 43 -9.61 -3.31 14.32
C ALA A 43 -10.62 -2.34 14.95
N ALA A 44 -10.11 -1.49 15.81
CA ALA A 44 -10.80 -0.31 16.33
C ALA A 44 -10.43 0.92 15.48
N PRO A 45 -11.19 2.03 15.54
CA PRO A 45 -10.88 3.25 14.79
C PRO A 45 -9.45 3.74 15.02
N GLU A 46 -8.92 3.63 16.23
CA GLU A 46 -7.56 4.07 16.58
C GLU A 46 -6.49 3.23 15.86
N ASP A 47 -6.79 1.98 15.49
CA ASP A 47 -5.86 1.14 14.72
C ASP A 47 -5.71 1.66 13.28
N VAL A 48 -6.78 2.23 12.71
CA VAL A 48 -6.75 2.86 11.39
C VAL A 48 -5.94 4.15 11.44
N ASP A 49 -6.17 4.96 12.48
CA ASP A 49 -5.45 6.22 12.71
C ASP A 49 -3.95 6.00 12.93
N ASN A 50 -3.58 4.91 13.63
CA ASN A 50 -2.20 4.51 13.85
C ASN A 50 -1.58 3.76 12.66
N GLY A 51 -2.36 3.46 11.61
CA GLY A 51 -1.90 2.76 10.42
C GLY A 51 -1.61 1.26 10.63
N THR A 52 -2.14 0.65 11.69
CA THR A 52 -2.07 -0.78 11.96
C THR A 52 -3.28 -1.56 11.44
N ALA A 53 -4.28 -0.85 10.90
CA ALA A 53 -5.42 -1.40 10.17
C ALA A 53 -5.73 -0.58 8.90
N ILE A 54 -6.43 -1.21 7.96
CA ILE A 54 -6.94 -0.59 6.74
C ILE A 54 -8.34 -0.01 6.96
N PHE A 55 -9.16 -0.69 7.74
CA PHE A 55 -10.51 -0.27 8.11
C PHE A 55 -10.82 -0.65 9.55
N ALA A 56 -11.87 -0.04 10.11
CA ALA A 56 -12.50 -0.49 11.34
C ALA A 56 -13.98 -0.72 11.06
N THR A 57 -14.54 -1.79 11.62
CA THR A 57 -15.97 -2.11 11.55
C THR A 57 -16.60 -1.98 12.92
N GLY A 58 -17.81 -1.45 12.99
CA GLY A 58 -18.50 -1.14 14.24
C GLY A 58 -18.31 0.31 14.68
N GLN A 59 -19.04 0.71 15.71
CA GLN A 59 -18.91 1.98 16.41
C GLN A 59 -18.82 1.73 17.91
N ASP A 60 -18.36 2.73 18.68
CA ASP A 60 -18.25 2.65 20.14
C ASP A 60 -19.50 2.06 20.79
N GLY A 61 -19.35 0.88 21.40
CA GLY A 61 -20.42 0.14 22.07
C GLY A 61 -21.03 -1.02 21.28
N GLU A 62 -20.79 -1.10 19.96
CA GLU A 62 -21.04 -2.30 19.15
C GLU A 62 -19.73 -3.07 18.94
N GLY A 63 -19.77 -4.40 19.00
CA GLY A 63 -18.55 -5.22 18.94
C GLY A 63 -17.79 -5.05 17.62
N TYR A 64 -16.46 -4.91 17.70
CA TYR A 64 -15.58 -4.91 16.52
C TYR A 64 -15.66 -6.22 15.74
N GLY A 65 -15.11 -6.20 14.52
CA GLY A 65 -14.95 -7.38 13.68
C GLY A 65 -14.24 -8.53 14.41
N LYS A 66 -14.43 -9.75 13.94
CA LYS A 66 -13.69 -10.92 14.42
C LYS A 66 -12.63 -11.29 13.41
N PRO A 67 -11.38 -11.58 13.80
CA PRO A 67 -10.37 -11.99 12.84
C PRO A 67 -10.81 -13.26 12.10
N LEU A 68 -10.56 -13.30 10.79
CA LEU A 68 -10.72 -14.50 10.00
C LEU A 68 -9.50 -15.42 10.21
N ASP A 69 -9.69 -16.73 10.10
CA ASP A 69 -8.59 -17.72 10.11
C ASP A 69 -7.87 -17.73 8.75
N ILE A 70 -7.21 -16.61 8.46
CA ILE A 70 -6.46 -16.36 7.22
C ILE A 70 -5.10 -15.83 7.64
N ARG A 71 -4.04 -16.42 7.09
CA ARG A 71 -2.67 -15.95 7.35
C ARG A 71 -2.46 -14.58 6.70
N ILE A 72 -2.08 -13.59 7.50
CA ILE A 72 -1.69 -12.25 7.03
C ILE A 72 -0.35 -11.86 7.66
N PRO A 73 0.47 -11.03 6.98
CA PRO A 73 0.26 -10.55 5.62
C PRO A 73 0.49 -11.65 4.58
N GLN A 74 -0.17 -11.54 3.44
CA GLN A 74 0.04 -12.44 2.30
C GLN A 74 -0.25 -11.73 0.98
N TYR A 75 0.23 -12.27 -0.14
CA TYR A 75 -0.12 -11.76 -1.46
C TYR A 75 -1.54 -12.14 -1.84
N GLY A 76 -2.20 -11.27 -2.61
CA GLY A 76 -3.51 -11.51 -3.16
C GLY A 76 -3.67 -10.94 -4.57
N TYR A 77 -4.75 -11.33 -5.23
CA TYR A 77 -5.23 -10.69 -6.45
C TYR A 77 -6.64 -10.16 -6.23
N PHE A 78 -6.81 -8.85 -6.35
CA PHE A 78 -8.11 -8.19 -6.22
C PHE A 78 -8.79 -8.16 -7.59
N ARG A 79 -9.82 -9.00 -7.76
CA ARG A 79 -10.50 -9.20 -9.06
C ARG A 79 -11.22 -7.95 -9.55
N GLN A 80 -11.81 -7.17 -8.66
CA GLN A 80 -12.60 -6.00 -9.04
C GLN A 80 -11.76 -4.94 -9.77
N GLU A 81 -10.52 -4.71 -9.33
CA GLU A 81 -9.59 -3.78 -9.98
C GLU A 81 -8.53 -4.47 -10.86
N ASN A 82 -8.52 -5.80 -10.96
CA ASN A 82 -7.49 -6.60 -11.63
C ASN A 82 -6.06 -6.29 -11.16
N LYS A 83 -5.85 -6.18 -9.84
CA LYS A 83 -4.57 -5.76 -9.24
C LYS A 83 -3.99 -6.79 -8.29
N TYR A 84 -2.66 -6.90 -8.29
CA TYR A 84 -1.95 -7.58 -7.21
C TYR A 84 -1.89 -6.68 -5.97
N VAL A 85 -2.09 -7.31 -4.82
CA VAL A 85 -2.17 -6.66 -3.52
C VAL A 85 -1.40 -7.45 -2.47
N ILE A 86 -1.10 -6.79 -1.36
CA ILE A 86 -0.73 -7.40 -0.10
C ILE A 86 -1.95 -7.31 0.81
N ILE A 87 -2.50 -8.44 1.22
CA ILE A 87 -3.59 -8.52 2.19
C ILE A 87 -3.01 -8.29 3.58
N LEU A 88 -3.56 -7.30 4.28
CA LEU A 88 -3.08 -6.81 5.57
C LEU A 88 -4.11 -6.93 6.68
N GLN A 89 -5.38 -7.16 6.35
CA GLN A 89 -6.46 -7.29 7.32
C GLN A 89 -7.51 -8.25 6.78
N ALA A 90 -8.04 -9.11 7.64
CA ALA A 90 -9.08 -10.07 7.30
C ALA A 90 -10.02 -10.27 8.50
N GLU A 91 -11.24 -9.77 8.39
CA GLU A 91 -12.20 -9.75 9.50
C GLU A 91 -13.60 -10.15 9.07
N LYS A 92 -14.35 -10.76 9.97
CA LYS A 92 -15.77 -11.01 9.85
C LYS A 92 -16.55 -9.97 10.63
N TYR A 93 -17.42 -9.24 9.95
CA TYR A 93 -18.34 -8.28 10.55
C TYR A 93 -19.70 -8.37 9.88
N ASP A 94 -20.77 -8.31 10.67
CA ASP A 94 -22.16 -8.42 10.20
C ASP A 94 -22.41 -9.57 9.19
N GLY A 95 -21.82 -10.74 9.48
CA GLY A 95 -21.92 -11.92 8.62
C GLY A 95 -21.01 -11.91 7.39
N GLN A 96 -20.44 -10.77 7.01
CA GLN A 96 -19.57 -10.60 5.84
C GLN A 96 -18.10 -10.83 6.19
N SER A 97 -17.35 -11.42 5.25
CA SER A 97 -15.90 -11.58 5.36
C SER A 97 -15.24 -10.47 4.55
N ILE A 98 -14.54 -9.56 5.23
CA ILE A 98 -14.01 -8.32 4.67
C ILE A 98 -12.48 -8.38 4.70
N ILE A 99 -11.87 -7.96 3.61
CA ILE A 99 -10.42 -7.91 3.39
C ILE A 99 -9.97 -6.47 3.23
N GLY A 100 -8.94 -6.09 3.99
CA GLY A 100 -8.18 -4.87 3.79
C GLY A 100 -6.84 -5.21 3.18
N ALA A 101 -6.50 -4.56 2.08
CA ALA A 101 -5.27 -4.81 1.35
C ALA A 101 -4.63 -3.52 0.84
N GLU A 102 -3.36 -3.61 0.45
CA GLU A 102 -2.61 -2.53 -0.18
C GLU A 102 -2.09 -3.00 -1.53
N THR A 103 -2.30 -2.21 -2.58
CA THR A 103 -1.74 -2.46 -3.91
C THR A 103 -0.23 -2.22 -3.91
N PHE A 104 0.49 -2.73 -4.92
CA PHE A 104 1.96 -2.57 -4.96
C PHE A 104 2.44 -1.12 -5.16
N ASP A 105 1.55 -0.20 -5.53
CA ASP A 105 1.77 1.25 -5.58
C ASP A 105 1.33 1.99 -4.29
N GLY A 106 0.97 1.25 -3.23
CA GLY A 106 0.67 1.79 -1.91
C GLY A 106 -0.76 2.27 -1.69
N LYS A 107 -1.69 2.00 -2.62
CA LYS A 107 -3.11 2.36 -2.46
C LYS A 107 -3.81 1.31 -1.59
N LYS A 108 -4.46 1.78 -0.52
CA LYS A 108 -5.34 0.94 0.31
C LYS A 108 -6.64 0.61 -0.42
N VAL A 109 -7.08 -0.64 -0.32
CA VAL A 109 -8.35 -1.13 -0.86
C VAL A 109 -9.05 -2.01 0.18
N VAL A 110 -10.38 -2.01 0.15
CA VAL A 110 -11.24 -2.82 1.01
C VAL A 110 -12.26 -3.51 0.12
N GLY A 111 -12.51 -4.79 0.37
CA GLY A 111 -13.49 -5.57 -0.38
C GLY A 111 -13.93 -6.83 0.38
N LEU A 112 -14.83 -7.59 -0.21
CA LEU A 112 -15.25 -8.88 0.34
C LEU A 112 -14.24 -9.96 -0.02
N LEU A 113 -14.10 -10.99 0.84
CA LEU A 113 -13.18 -12.09 0.62
C LEU A 113 -13.36 -12.78 -0.75
N ASP A 114 -14.59 -12.87 -1.24
CA ASP A 114 -14.95 -13.45 -2.55
C ASP A 114 -14.63 -12.52 -3.74
N GLU A 115 -13.96 -11.39 -3.50
CA GLU A 115 -13.37 -10.52 -4.52
C GLU A 115 -11.84 -10.70 -4.63
N PHE A 116 -11.24 -11.50 -3.72
CA PHE A 116 -9.81 -11.77 -3.69
C PHE A 116 -9.47 -13.22 -4.02
N ASP A 117 -8.34 -13.42 -4.70
CA ASP A 117 -7.61 -14.69 -4.70
C ASP A 117 -6.47 -14.60 -3.69
N LEU A 118 -6.36 -15.60 -2.81
CA LEU A 118 -5.26 -15.70 -1.84
C LEU A 118 -4.08 -16.42 -2.51
N LEU A 119 -2.95 -15.73 -2.62
CA LEU A 119 -1.78 -16.24 -3.35
C LEU A 119 -0.67 -16.76 -2.42
N GLY A 120 -0.82 -16.60 -1.11
CA GLY A 120 0.11 -17.08 -0.10
C GLY A 120 1.27 -16.11 0.18
N VAL A 121 2.30 -16.60 0.86
CA VAL A 121 3.37 -15.76 1.45
C VAL A 121 4.65 -15.69 0.61
N HIS A 122 4.68 -16.37 -0.54
CA HIS A 122 5.85 -16.43 -1.40
C HIS A 122 5.65 -15.53 -2.62
N ALA A 123 6.62 -14.65 -2.87
CA ALA A 123 6.62 -13.80 -4.05
C ALA A 123 6.71 -14.64 -5.33
N LYS A 124 6.01 -14.22 -6.39
CA LYS A 124 6.19 -14.77 -7.75
C LYS A 124 7.32 -14.11 -8.51
#